data_AF-A0AAN8HAL0-F1
#
_entry.id   AF-A0AAN8HAL0-F1
#
_cell.length_a   1.000
_cell.length_b   1.000
_cell.length_c   1.000
_cell.angle_alpha   90.00
_cell.angle_beta   90.00
_cell.angle_gamma   90.00
#
_symmetry.space_group_name_H-M   'P 1'
#
loop_
_entity.id
_entity.type
_entity.pdbx_description
1 polymer ?
#
loop_
_entity_poly.entity_id
_entity_poly.type
_entity_poly.pdbx_seq_one_letter_code
_entity_poly.pdbx_strand_id
1 'polypeptide(L)'
;MEAIPDQFMEFHPIHGVNVSLDLSGTRATRVESFANGVCFSKHPLKPGEIFLIEIEEKEVGWCGNLRVGLTSRDPGNLDVVPEYSIPDLTDSGDSWVFAITRNHNKVVEDPGDGGQRLGRGEPGEEAAERYHNLKPQTFFTDSHLYIENVRIPRDKLVGRSRPGRYSHILDDLYRTNALPPTARRSRIGVLYTQRGPGLADMHVVINGEDMGASAKGIPSIQPLHAVVDVFAATKCVRIVQVEYGFSSLQTLCRKAIQKHIVHRMAIDWLELPEAMKHYCKYE
;
A
#
# COMPACT_ATOMS: atom_id res chain seq x y z
N MET A 1 -2.68 -8.73 23.33
CA MET A 1 -2.39 -7.87 22.16
C MET A 1 -3.22 -6.63 22.36
N GLU A 2 -2.60 -5.55 22.80
CA GLU A 2 -3.31 -4.27 23.01
C GLU A 2 -3.78 -3.76 21.65
N ALA A 3 -5.05 -3.39 21.55
CA ALA A 3 -5.56 -2.67 20.41
C ALA A 3 -4.79 -1.36 20.32
N ILE A 4 -4.05 -1.14 19.23
CA ILE A 4 -3.53 0.20 18.92
C ILE A 4 -4.79 1.06 18.81
N PRO A 5 -5.00 2.08 19.66
CA PRO A 5 -6.18 2.91 19.53
C PRO A 5 -6.18 3.49 18.12
N ASP A 6 -7.23 3.20 17.35
CA ASP A 6 -7.40 3.60 15.96
C ASP A 6 -7.30 5.12 15.89
N GLN A 7 -6.11 5.62 15.54
CA GLN A 7 -5.91 7.03 15.31
C GLN A 7 -6.47 7.32 13.93
N PHE A 8 -7.52 8.14 13.89
CA PHE A 8 -8.07 8.58 12.62
C PHE A 8 -6.98 9.36 11.86
N MET A 9 -6.58 8.83 10.71
CA MET A 9 -5.49 9.41 9.93
C MET A 9 -5.97 10.60 9.11
N GLU A 10 -5.19 11.66 9.13
CA GLU A 10 -5.41 12.89 8.38
C GLU A 10 -4.09 13.31 7.72
N PHE A 11 -4.18 14.11 6.67
CA PHE A 11 -3.07 14.88 6.14
C PHE A 11 -2.75 16.04 7.08
N HIS A 12 -1.47 16.38 7.17
CA HIS A 12 -1.00 17.55 7.89
C HIS A 12 -1.44 18.84 7.16
N PRO A 13 -1.82 19.92 7.87
CA PRO A 13 -2.23 21.17 7.24
C PRO A 13 -1.09 21.88 6.47
N ILE A 14 0.16 21.60 6.80
CA ILE A 14 1.32 22.03 6.01
C ILE A 14 1.54 21.02 4.88
N HIS A 15 1.40 21.50 3.65
CA HIS A 15 1.51 20.73 2.40
C HIS A 15 2.00 21.65 1.26
N GLY A 16 2.27 21.08 0.09
CA GLY A 16 2.71 21.80 -1.10
C GLY A 16 1.68 22.83 -1.55
N VAL A 17 2.15 23.91 -2.17
CA VAL A 17 1.31 25.07 -2.54
C VAL A 17 0.17 24.73 -3.50
N ASN A 18 0.33 23.67 -4.31
CA ASN A 18 -0.70 23.25 -5.26
C ASN A 18 -1.65 22.20 -4.69
N VAL A 19 -1.64 21.94 -3.38
CA VAL A 19 -2.56 20.99 -2.74
C VAL A 19 -3.69 21.75 -2.04
N SER A 20 -4.90 21.21 -2.16
CA SER A 20 -6.05 21.60 -1.35
C SER A 20 -6.55 20.37 -0.59
N LEU A 21 -6.65 20.48 0.72
CA LEU A 21 -7.24 19.47 1.58
C LEU A 21 -8.76 19.70 1.72
N ASP A 22 -9.51 18.61 1.86
CA ASP A 22 -10.91 18.70 2.24
C ASP A 22 -11.10 19.02 3.73
N LEU A 23 -12.33 19.33 4.14
CA LEU A 23 -12.65 19.69 5.53
C LEU A 23 -12.30 18.60 6.55
N SER A 24 -12.31 17.33 6.13
CA SER A 24 -11.97 16.21 7.01
C SER A 24 -10.45 15.95 7.09
N GLY A 25 -9.64 16.62 6.28
CA GLY A 25 -8.21 16.36 6.17
C GLY A 25 -7.87 14.99 5.59
N THR A 26 -8.83 14.25 5.03
CA THR A 26 -8.61 12.89 4.51
C THR A 26 -8.40 12.85 3.00
N ARG A 27 -8.67 13.94 2.29
CA ARG A 27 -8.51 14.02 0.83
C ARG A 27 -7.60 15.17 0.47
N ALA A 28 -6.58 14.86 -0.33
CA ALA A 28 -5.66 15.83 -0.92
C ALA A 28 -5.86 15.89 -2.44
N THR A 29 -6.14 17.08 -2.94
CA THR A 29 -6.35 17.33 -4.38
C THR A 29 -5.31 18.33 -4.86
N ARG A 30 -4.55 17.97 -5.89
CA ARG A 30 -3.65 18.91 -6.55
C ARG A 30 -4.46 19.86 -7.44
N VAL A 31 -4.52 21.14 -7.12
CA VAL A 31 -5.37 22.11 -7.84
C VAL A 31 -4.72 22.66 -9.11
N GLU A 32 -3.37 22.73 -9.16
CA GLU A 32 -2.62 23.36 -10.26
C GLU A 32 -1.35 22.57 -10.66
N SER A 33 -0.80 22.87 -11.85
CA SER A 33 0.48 22.38 -12.39
C SER A 33 0.56 20.86 -12.55
N PHE A 34 1.72 20.25 -12.28
CA PHE A 34 1.97 18.80 -12.14
C PHE A 34 2.83 18.48 -10.90
N ALA A 35 3.32 19.51 -10.22
CA ALA A 35 4.25 19.46 -9.07
C ALA A 35 3.71 20.29 -7.88
N ASN A 36 4.53 20.49 -6.85
CA ASN A 36 4.15 21.09 -5.56
C ASN A 36 2.99 20.32 -4.89
N GLY A 37 3.01 18.98 -5.01
CA GLY A 37 1.97 18.06 -4.56
C GLY A 37 2.25 17.36 -3.23
N VAL A 38 3.33 17.74 -2.54
CA VAL A 38 3.83 17.03 -1.35
C VAL A 38 2.89 17.23 -0.15
N CYS A 39 2.50 16.13 0.47
CA CYS A 39 1.63 16.06 1.64
C CYS A 39 2.29 15.16 2.70
N PHE A 40 1.93 15.37 3.96
CA PHE A 40 2.45 14.58 5.08
C PHE A 40 1.33 13.97 5.93
N SER A 41 1.60 12.91 6.67
CA SER A 41 0.69 12.48 7.75
C SER A 41 0.65 13.53 8.85
N LYS A 42 -0.54 13.82 9.38
CA LYS A 42 -0.74 14.80 10.46
C LYS A 42 0.04 14.47 11.73
N HIS A 43 0.17 13.18 12.02
CA HIS A 43 0.92 12.67 13.16
C HIS A 43 1.99 11.68 12.68
N PRO A 44 3.08 11.50 13.45
CA PRO A 44 4.05 10.45 13.16
C PRO A 44 3.38 9.07 13.22
N LEU A 45 3.82 8.17 12.34
CA LEU A 45 3.36 6.79 12.32
C LEU A 45 4.01 6.00 13.46
N LYS A 46 3.27 5.07 14.04
CA LYS A 46 3.80 4.04 14.95
C LYS A 46 4.42 2.88 14.14
N PRO A 47 5.32 2.09 14.74
CA PRO A 47 5.81 0.88 14.08
C PRO A 47 4.65 -0.06 13.70
N GLY A 48 4.61 -0.48 12.43
CA GLY A 48 3.55 -1.32 11.85
C GLY A 48 2.25 -0.59 11.48
N GLU A 49 2.16 0.71 11.74
CA GLU A 49 1.02 1.54 11.34
C GLU A 49 1.17 1.96 9.86
N ILE A 50 0.16 1.66 9.04
CA ILE A 50 0.16 1.91 7.61
C ILE A 50 -0.59 3.18 7.28
N PHE A 51 0.10 4.13 6.64
CA PHE A 51 -0.55 5.27 6.03
C PHE A 51 -1.01 4.88 4.63
N LEU A 52 -2.30 4.55 4.50
CA LEU A 52 -2.89 3.99 3.28
C LEU A 52 -3.69 5.06 2.53
N ILE A 53 -3.43 5.21 1.24
CA ILE A 53 -4.16 6.12 0.35
C ILE A 53 -4.74 5.40 -0.87
N GLU A 54 -5.87 5.90 -1.36
CA GLU A 54 -6.51 5.49 -2.61
C GLU A 54 -6.43 6.62 -3.63
N ILE A 55 -6.09 6.29 -4.89
CA ILE A 55 -6.11 7.26 -5.99
C ILE A 55 -7.56 7.45 -6.46
N GLU A 56 -8.14 8.62 -6.21
CA GLU A 56 -9.52 8.92 -6.60
C GLU A 56 -9.62 9.44 -8.04
N GLU A 57 -8.65 10.25 -8.45
CA GLU A 57 -8.67 10.95 -9.74
C GLU A 57 -7.28 11.01 -10.38
N LYS A 58 -7.28 10.91 -11.72
CA LYS A 58 -6.09 11.06 -12.57
C LYS A 58 -6.29 12.27 -13.47
N GLU A 59 -5.21 12.93 -13.83
CA GLU A 59 -5.20 14.06 -14.76
C GLU A 59 -4.60 13.62 -16.10
N VAL A 60 -5.33 13.90 -17.19
CA VAL A 60 -4.88 13.57 -18.55
C VAL A 60 -3.85 14.60 -19.02
N GLY A 61 -2.86 14.16 -19.80
CA GLY A 61 -1.83 15.04 -20.37
C GLY A 61 -0.54 15.13 -19.56
N TRP A 62 -0.53 14.58 -18.33
CA TRP A 62 0.68 14.44 -17.52
C TRP A 62 1.20 13.00 -17.53
N CYS A 63 2.52 12.86 -17.57
CA CYS A 63 3.22 11.59 -17.46
C CYS A 63 4.02 11.57 -16.15
N GLY A 64 3.87 10.50 -15.37
CA GLY A 64 4.55 10.35 -14.09
C GLY A 64 3.68 9.62 -13.08
N ASN A 65 4.31 9.19 -11.99
CA ASN A 65 3.67 8.38 -10.97
C ASN A 65 3.65 9.10 -9.63
N LEU A 66 2.63 8.79 -8.83
CA LEU A 66 2.57 9.09 -7.40
C LEU A 66 3.88 8.65 -6.72
N ARG A 67 4.35 9.42 -5.75
CA ARG A 67 5.50 9.04 -4.92
C ARG A 67 5.06 8.96 -3.46
N VAL A 68 5.60 8.00 -2.72
CA VAL A 68 5.29 7.80 -1.29
C VAL A 68 6.55 7.44 -0.53
N GLY A 69 6.56 7.70 0.77
CA GLY A 69 7.73 7.44 1.59
C GLY A 69 7.54 7.82 3.05
N LEU A 70 8.66 7.91 3.75
CA LEU A 70 8.74 8.40 5.12
C LEU A 70 9.72 9.57 5.22
N THR A 71 9.52 10.42 6.21
CA THR A 71 10.48 11.47 6.59
C THR A 71 10.60 11.55 8.10
N SER A 72 11.80 11.82 8.61
CA SER A 72 12.00 12.17 10.03
C SER A 72 11.87 13.66 10.31
N ARG A 73 11.56 14.47 9.29
CA ARG A 73 11.23 15.88 9.45
C ARG A 73 9.81 16.04 9.98
N ASP A 74 9.68 16.80 11.05
CA ASP A 74 8.37 17.25 11.52
C ASP A 74 7.78 18.27 10.51
N PRO A 75 6.64 17.97 9.87
CA PRO A 75 5.99 18.89 8.94
C PRO A 75 5.67 20.25 9.56
N GLY A 76 5.44 20.30 10.87
CA GLY A 76 5.20 21.54 11.64
C GLY A 76 6.34 22.55 11.61
N ASN A 77 7.56 22.08 11.34
CA ASN A 77 8.78 22.91 11.30
C ASN A 77 9.21 23.27 9.87
N LEU A 78 8.40 22.95 8.87
CA LEU A 78 8.69 23.32 7.48
C LEU A 78 8.13 24.73 7.20
N ASP A 79 9.02 25.70 6.99
CA ASP A 79 8.63 27.03 6.53
C ASP A 79 8.04 27.00 5.11
N VAL A 80 8.67 26.19 4.24
CA VAL A 80 8.24 25.99 2.85
C VAL A 80 8.33 24.50 2.52
N VAL A 81 7.26 23.96 1.98
CA VAL A 81 7.25 22.59 1.43
C VAL A 81 7.88 22.61 0.04
N PRO A 82 8.86 21.74 -0.26
CA PRO A 82 9.55 21.74 -1.54
C PRO A 82 8.63 21.38 -2.71
N GLU A 83 9.06 21.77 -3.91
CA GLU A 83 8.32 21.52 -5.15
C GLU A 83 8.21 20.02 -5.45
N TYR A 84 9.29 19.27 -5.19
CA TYR A 84 9.36 17.84 -5.43
C TYR A 84 9.78 17.09 -4.17
N SER A 85 9.18 15.92 -3.95
CA SER A 85 9.71 15.00 -2.92
C SER A 85 11.08 14.41 -3.32
N ILE A 86 11.32 14.21 -4.61
CA ILE A 86 12.58 13.71 -5.17
C ILE A 86 13.06 14.72 -6.23
N PRO A 87 14.27 15.28 -6.11
CA PRO A 87 15.30 14.95 -5.12
C PRO A 87 15.21 15.77 -3.82
N ASP A 88 14.42 16.86 -3.77
CA ASP A 88 14.55 17.91 -2.76
C ASP A 88 14.41 17.43 -1.30
N LEU A 89 13.46 16.54 -1.00
CA LEU A 89 13.36 15.95 0.35
C LEU A 89 14.43 14.88 0.57
N THR A 90 14.68 14.03 -0.41
CA THR A 90 15.61 12.89 -0.27
C THR A 90 17.07 13.32 -0.12
N ASP A 91 17.49 14.41 -0.78
CA ASP A 91 18.87 14.92 -0.74
C ASP A 91 19.29 15.39 0.66
N SER A 92 18.31 15.66 1.53
CA SER A 92 18.55 16.01 2.92
C SER A 92 18.98 14.83 3.79
N GLY A 93 18.82 13.59 3.31
CA GLY A 93 19.23 12.37 4.02
C GLY A 93 18.30 11.94 5.17
N ASP A 94 17.21 12.66 5.41
CA ASP A 94 16.21 12.41 6.47
C ASP A 94 14.85 11.97 5.90
N SER A 95 14.77 11.73 4.59
CA SER A 95 13.55 11.38 3.88
C SER A 95 13.81 10.26 2.87
N TRP A 96 12.95 9.25 2.86
CA TRP A 96 13.03 8.06 2.01
C TRP A 96 11.75 7.96 1.18
N VAL A 97 11.79 8.48 -0.05
CA VAL A 97 10.61 8.58 -0.94
C VAL A 97 10.88 7.86 -2.25
N PHE A 98 9.88 7.12 -2.74
CA PHE A 98 9.97 6.32 -3.95
C PHE A 98 8.82 6.61 -4.88
N ALA A 99 9.11 6.69 -6.18
CA ALA A 99 8.08 6.67 -7.21
C ALA A 99 7.41 5.30 -7.27
N ILE A 100 6.09 5.27 -7.35
CA ILE A 100 5.32 4.04 -7.46
C ILE A 100 5.32 3.56 -8.91
N THR A 101 6.03 2.47 -9.15
CA THR A 101 6.11 1.77 -10.43
C THR A 101 5.92 0.27 -10.20
N ARG A 102 5.76 -0.51 -11.26
CA ARG A 102 5.46 -1.94 -11.09
C ARG A 102 6.67 -2.75 -10.65
N ASN A 103 7.82 -2.48 -11.27
CA ASN A 103 8.99 -3.36 -11.16
C ASN A 103 10.10 -2.81 -10.26
N HIS A 104 10.19 -1.48 -10.07
CA HIS A 104 11.28 -0.91 -9.27
C HIS A 104 11.01 -0.92 -7.76
N ASN A 105 9.77 -1.18 -7.35
CA ASN A 105 9.42 -1.16 -5.93
C ASN A 105 9.60 -2.53 -5.28
N LYS A 106 9.56 -3.63 -6.05
CA LYS A 106 9.68 -4.98 -5.51
C LYS A 106 11.14 -5.29 -5.16
N VAL A 107 11.41 -5.42 -3.87
CA VAL A 107 12.70 -5.83 -3.33
C VAL A 107 12.68 -7.35 -3.15
N VAL A 108 13.52 -8.05 -3.89
CA VAL A 108 13.76 -9.49 -3.65
C VAL A 108 14.64 -9.60 -2.41
N GLU A 109 14.16 -10.28 -1.38
CA GLU A 109 14.98 -10.59 -0.21
C GLU A 109 15.98 -11.68 -0.59
N ASP A 110 17.26 -11.34 -0.61
CA ASP A 110 18.32 -12.34 -0.77
C ASP A 110 18.44 -13.11 0.56
N PRO A 111 18.36 -14.47 0.59
CA PRO A 111 18.34 -15.26 1.82
C PRO A 111 19.61 -15.24 2.67
N GLY A 112 20.54 -14.31 2.49
CA GLY A 112 21.83 -14.34 3.17
C GLY A 112 22.57 -13.02 3.17
N ASP A 113 22.23 -12.12 4.09
CA ASP A 113 23.23 -11.16 4.58
C ASP A 113 24.11 -11.85 5.62
N GLY A 114 25.13 -12.54 5.11
CA GLY A 114 26.10 -13.28 5.88
C GLY A 114 27.41 -13.40 5.09
N GLY A 115 28.12 -12.28 4.94
CA GLY A 115 29.58 -12.21 4.77
C GLY A 115 30.26 -13.02 3.63
N GLN A 116 30.92 -12.25 2.75
CA GLN A 116 32.15 -12.57 2.00
C GLN A 116 32.11 -13.35 0.66
N ARG A 117 32.51 -12.59 -0.38
CA ARG A 117 33.53 -12.88 -1.41
C ARG A 117 33.21 -13.81 -2.60
N LEU A 118 33.19 -13.14 -3.77
CA LEU A 118 33.85 -13.46 -5.05
C LEU A 118 33.76 -14.90 -5.61
N GLY A 119 32.98 -15.03 -6.69
CA GLY A 119 33.48 -15.61 -7.93
C GLY A 119 32.99 -17.02 -8.31
N ARG A 120 32.74 -17.15 -9.62
CA ARG A 120 32.66 -18.38 -10.44
C ARG A 120 31.24 -18.93 -10.64
N GLY A 121 30.75 -18.73 -11.87
CA GLY A 121 29.49 -19.28 -12.34
C GLY A 121 29.55 -20.78 -12.59
N GLU A 122 28.39 -21.42 -12.53
CA GLU A 122 27.84 -22.37 -13.52
C GLU A 122 26.39 -22.76 -13.13
N PRO A 123 25.60 -23.35 -14.05
CA PRO A 123 24.17 -23.08 -14.21
C PRO A 123 23.25 -24.07 -13.49
N GLY A 124 22.07 -23.58 -13.08
CA GLY A 124 21.03 -24.42 -12.48
C GLY A 124 19.70 -23.70 -12.28
N GLU A 125 19.24 -22.93 -13.27
CA GLU A 125 18.02 -22.10 -13.16
C GLU A 125 16.70 -22.82 -13.51
N GLU A 126 16.67 -24.12 -13.83
CA GLU A 126 15.43 -24.78 -14.30
C GLU A 126 14.75 -25.73 -13.30
N ALA A 127 15.35 -25.99 -12.13
CA ALA A 127 14.81 -26.98 -11.18
C ALA A 127 14.04 -26.37 -9.98
N ALA A 128 14.29 -25.09 -9.64
CA ALA A 128 13.69 -24.44 -8.47
C ALA A 128 12.24 -23.98 -8.69
N GLU A 129 11.83 -23.73 -9.95
CA GLU A 129 10.46 -23.29 -10.25
C GLU A 129 9.40 -24.38 -10.07
N ARG A 130 9.79 -25.67 -10.08
CA ARG A 130 8.83 -26.77 -9.99
C ARG A 130 8.39 -27.12 -8.57
N TYR A 131 9.12 -26.69 -7.54
CA TYR A 131 8.83 -27.08 -6.16
C TYR A 131 7.93 -26.13 -5.38
N HIS A 132 7.63 -24.93 -5.90
CA HIS A 132 6.66 -24.02 -5.27
C HIS A 132 5.20 -24.22 -5.67
N ASN A 133 4.91 -25.12 -6.62
CA ASN A 133 3.56 -25.30 -7.16
C ASN A 133 2.79 -26.54 -6.64
N LEU A 134 3.23 -27.15 -5.54
CA LEU A 134 2.62 -28.35 -4.97
C LEU A 134 1.86 -28.12 -3.64
N LYS A 135 1.60 -26.88 -3.25
CA LYS A 135 0.48 -26.61 -2.33
C LYS A 135 -0.79 -26.55 -3.18
N PRO A 136 -1.85 -27.30 -2.85
CA PRO A 136 -3.15 -27.06 -3.46
C PRO A 136 -3.42 -25.56 -3.31
N GLN A 137 -3.66 -24.84 -4.42
CA GLN A 137 -4.14 -23.47 -4.34
C GLN A 137 -5.47 -23.51 -3.60
N THR A 138 -5.43 -23.31 -2.29
CA THR A 138 -6.58 -22.96 -1.50
C THR A 138 -7.03 -21.61 -2.05
N PHE A 139 -7.96 -21.65 -3.00
CA PHE A 139 -8.60 -20.47 -3.54
C PHE A 139 -9.14 -19.64 -2.36
N PHE A 140 -8.55 -18.46 -2.13
CA PHE A 140 -8.97 -17.42 -1.18
C PHE A 140 -8.94 -17.79 0.32
N THR A 141 -7.86 -17.50 1.09
CA THR A 141 -7.89 -17.77 2.55
C THR A 141 -7.31 -16.69 3.46
N ASP A 142 -6.31 -15.92 3.00
CA ASP A 142 -5.63 -14.99 3.90
C ASP A 142 -6.30 -13.61 3.95
N SER A 143 -7.20 -13.48 4.92
CA SER A 143 -7.87 -12.22 5.31
C SER A 143 -6.92 -11.06 5.66
N HIS A 144 -5.64 -11.33 5.88
CA HIS A 144 -4.66 -10.34 6.31
C HIS A 144 -3.37 -10.48 5.51
N LEU A 145 -2.77 -9.34 5.14
CA LEU A 145 -1.40 -9.24 4.72
C LEU A 145 -0.51 -9.28 5.97
N TYR A 146 0.57 -10.04 5.89
CA TYR A 146 1.58 -10.13 6.94
C TYR A 146 2.86 -9.50 6.42
N ILE A 147 3.40 -8.55 7.19
CA ILE A 147 4.70 -7.91 6.94
C ILE A 147 5.46 -8.02 8.24
N GLU A 148 6.47 -8.90 8.29
CA GLU A 148 7.13 -9.26 9.54
C GLU A 148 6.12 -9.68 10.64
N ASN A 149 6.11 -8.97 11.78
CA ASN A 149 5.17 -9.15 12.88
C ASN A 149 3.87 -8.34 12.74
N VAL A 150 3.70 -7.58 11.65
CA VAL A 150 2.55 -6.71 11.40
C VAL A 150 1.48 -7.47 10.63
N ARG A 151 0.22 -7.32 11.06
CA ARG A 151 -0.95 -7.97 10.46
C ARG A 151 -1.97 -6.93 10.01
N ILE A 152 -2.21 -6.84 8.70
CA ILE A 152 -3.04 -5.79 8.10
C ILE A 152 -4.23 -6.41 7.35
N PRO A 153 -5.50 -6.01 7.61
CA PRO A 153 -6.66 -6.54 6.89
C PRO A 153 -6.61 -6.29 5.38
N ARG A 154 -6.67 -7.36 4.56
CA ARG A 154 -6.54 -7.25 3.10
C ARG A 154 -7.70 -6.53 2.42
N ASP A 155 -8.88 -6.56 3.01
CA ASP A 155 -10.07 -5.91 2.49
C ASP A 155 -9.93 -4.38 2.42
N LYS A 156 -9.10 -3.79 3.29
CA LYS A 156 -8.76 -2.37 3.23
C LYS A 156 -7.61 -2.08 2.26
N LEU A 157 -6.74 -3.04 1.96
CA LEU A 157 -5.56 -2.81 1.12
C LEU A 157 -5.82 -2.86 -0.39
N VAL A 158 -6.95 -3.39 -0.82
CA VAL A 158 -7.31 -3.46 -2.24
C VAL A 158 -8.49 -2.52 -2.52
N GLY A 159 -8.31 -1.61 -3.46
CA GLY A 159 -9.39 -0.76 -3.95
C GLY A 159 -10.43 -1.59 -4.66
N ARG A 160 -11.54 -1.87 -4.00
CA ARG A 160 -12.62 -2.62 -4.60
C ARG A 160 -13.37 -1.76 -5.60
N SER A 161 -13.62 -2.30 -6.77
CA SER A 161 -14.67 -1.82 -7.65
C SER A 161 -15.99 -1.81 -6.87
N ARG A 162 -16.81 -0.76 -7.00
CA ARG A 162 -18.18 -0.81 -6.50
C ARG A 162 -18.86 -2.08 -7.06
N PRO A 163 -19.72 -2.77 -6.28
CA PRO A 163 -20.51 -3.88 -6.80
C PRO A 163 -21.21 -3.43 -8.09
N GLY A 164 -20.85 -4.08 -9.19
CA GLY A 164 -21.22 -3.71 -10.54
C GLY A 164 -20.84 -4.84 -11.49
N ARG A 165 -21.40 -4.83 -12.70
CA ARG A 165 -21.33 -5.97 -13.64
C ARG A 165 -19.91 -6.47 -13.96
N TYR A 166 -18.88 -5.66 -13.69
CA TYR A 166 -17.48 -5.89 -14.06
C TYR A 166 -16.49 -5.73 -12.89
N SER A 167 -16.93 -5.77 -11.62
CA SER A 167 -16.07 -5.53 -10.45
C SER A 167 -14.91 -6.52 -10.33
N HIS A 168 -15.17 -7.82 -10.56
CA HIS A 168 -14.17 -8.89 -10.61
C HIS A 168 -13.13 -8.73 -11.72
N ILE A 169 -13.48 -8.02 -12.81
CA ILE A 169 -12.55 -7.83 -13.92
C ILE A 169 -11.39 -6.97 -13.44
N LEU A 170 -11.64 -5.93 -12.65
CA LEU A 170 -10.54 -5.10 -12.13
C LEU A 170 -9.63 -5.91 -11.20
N ASP A 171 -10.17 -6.78 -10.35
CA ASP A 171 -9.36 -7.66 -9.48
C ASP A 171 -8.51 -8.65 -10.28
N ASP A 172 -9.10 -9.28 -11.31
CA ASP A 172 -8.36 -10.16 -12.21
C ASP A 172 -7.33 -9.37 -13.02
N LEU A 173 -7.61 -8.15 -13.45
CA LEU A 173 -6.66 -7.28 -14.13
C LEU A 173 -5.53 -6.79 -13.20
N TYR A 174 -5.79 -6.57 -11.92
CA TYR A 174 -4.73 -6.33 -10.93
C TYR A 174 -3.89 -7.60 -10.72
N ARG A 175 -4.52 -8.76 -10.53
CA ARG A 175 -3.84 -10.05 -10.34
C ARG A 175 -3.00 -10.46 -11.55
N THR A 176 -3.51 -10.22 -12.76
CA THR A 176 -2.83 -10.51 -14.03
C THR A 176 -1.86 -9.40 -14.44
N ASN A 177 -1.66 -8.36 -13.61
CA ASN A 177 -0.80 -7.24 -13.94
C ASN A 177 -1.18 -6.55 -15.27
N ALA A 178 -2.47 -6.45 -15.56
CA ALA A 178 -2.97 -5.70 -16.71
C ALA A 178 -3.13 -4.20 -16.41
N LEU A 179 -3.35 -3.80 -15.15
CA LEU A 179 -3.51 -2.38 -14.76
C LEU A 179 -2.23 -1.76 -14.16
N PRO A 180 -1.94 -0.48 -14.45
CA PRO A 180 -0.83 0.24 -13.81
C PRO A 180 -0.99 0.29 -12.28
N PRO A 181 0.12 0.21 -11.51
CA PRO A 181 0.09 0.36 -10.05
C PRO A 181 -0.57 1.65 -9.56
N THR A 182 -0.47 2.72 -10.34
CA THR A 182 -1.04 4.04 -10.03
C THR A 182 -2.33 4.33 -10.79
N ALA A 183 -3.08 3.29 -11.20
CA ALA A 183 -4.41 3.44 -11.78
C ALA A 183 -5.39 4.05 -10.76
N ARG A 184 -6.51 4.60 -11.27
CA ARG A 184 -7.63 5.01 -10.41
C ARG A 184 -8.09 3.81 -9.58
N ARG A 185 -8.42 4.04 -8.30
CA ARG A 185 -8.73 3.03 -7.28
C ARG A 185 -7.55 2.21 -6.76
N SER A 186 -6.36 2.34 -7.33
CA SER A 186 -5.21 1.71 -6.70
C SER A 186 -5.02 2.25 -5.28
N ARG A 187 -4.68 1.36 -4.36
CA ARG A 187 -4.35 1.67 -2.98
C ARG A 187 -2.86 1.48 -2.75
N ILE A 188 -2.23 2.51 -2.22
CA ILE A 188 -0.80 2.57 -1.95
C ILE A 188 -0.64 2.89 -0.48
N GLY A 189 0.12 2.08 0.26
CA GLY A 189 0.41 2.30 1.66
C GLY A 189 1.90 2.36 1.92
N VAL A 190 2.28 3.11 2.94
CA VAL A 190 3.64 3.11 3.48
C VAL A 190 3.58 2.84 4.98
N LEU A 191 4.48 2.01 5.48
CA LEU A 191 4.69 1.74 6.89
C LEU A 191 6.18 1.49 7.16
N TYR A 192 6.53 1.38 8.44
CA TYR A 192 7.83 0.84 8.82
C TYR A 192 7.69 -0.23 9.90
N THR A 193 8.61 -1.19 9.88
CA THR A 193 8.75 -2.25 10.89
C THR A 193 10.05 -2.05 11.66
N GLN A 194 10.07 -2.40 12.93
CA GLN A 194 11.25 -2.22 13.76
C GLN A 194 12.22 -3.40 13.57
N ARG A 195 13.45 -3.12 13.15
CA ARG A 195 14.49 -4.14 12.93
C ARG A 195 15.39 -4.31 14.16
N GLY A 196 15.61 -3.23 14.91
CA GLY A 196 16.46 -3.21 16.10
C GLY A 196 16.36 -1.90 16.86
N PRO A 197 17.24 -1.67 17.86
CA PRO A 197 17.26 -0.42 18.61
C PRO A 197 17.52 0.79 17.70
N GLY A 198 16.54 1.67 17.58
CA GLY A 198 16.65 2.92 16.81
C GLY A 198 16.73 2.77 15.28
N LEU A 199 16.48 1.57 14.74
CA LEU A 199 16.49 1.30 13.30
C LEU A 199 15.21 0.59 12.86
N ALA A 200 14.72 0.98 11.69
CA ALA A 200 13.53 0.43 11.07
C ALA A 200 13.74 0.10 9.59
N ASP A 201 12.90 -0.77 9.07
CA ASP A 201 12.79 -1.06 7.64
C ASP A 201 11.46 -0.48 7.13
N MET A 202 11.49 0.31 6.06
CA MET A 202 10.30 0.90 5.44
C MET A 202 9.76 -0.03 4.36
N HIS A 203 8.45 -0.28 4.39
CA HIS A 203 7.74 -1.09 3.41
C HIS A 203 6.71 -0.26 2.65
N VAL A 204 6.55 -0.58 1.37
CA VAL A 204 5.50 -0.03 0.51
C VAL A 204 4.54 -1.14 0.14
N VAL A 205 3.25 -0.91 0.35
CA VAL A 205 2.18 -1.83 -0.03
C VAL A 205 1.45 -1.29 -1.25
N ILE A 206 1.30 -2.09 -2.28
CA ILE A 206 0.56 -1.74 -3.49
C ILE A 206 -0.54 -2.77 -3.70
N ASN A 207 -1.80 -2.33 -3.63
CA ASN A 207 -2.98 -3.17 -3.88
C ASN A 207 -2.95 -4.51 -3.13
N GLY A 208 -2.57 -4.48 -1.85
CA GLY A 208 -2.53 -5.67 -0.98
C GLY A 208 -1.32 -6.58 -1.14
N GLU A 209 -0.36 -6.23 -2.00
CA GLU A 209 0.96 -6.87 -2.08
C GLU A 209 2.00 -5.99 -1.36
N ASP A 210 2.79 -6.61 -0.47
CA ASP A 210 3.98 -5.98 0.09
C ASP A 210 5.11 -5.99 -0.95
N MET A 211 5.73 -4.84 -1.18
CA MET A 211 6.85 -4.71 -2.10
C MET A 211 8.19 -5.05 -1.45
N GLY A 212 8.20 -5.38 -0.16
CA GLY A 212 9.39 -5.66 0.64
C GLY A 212 10.00 -4.38 1.22
N ALA A 213 11.09 -4.55 1.98
CA ALA A 213 11.79 -3.46 2.65
C ALA A 213 12.45 -2.50 1.63
N SER A 214 11.69 -1.48 1.22
CA SER A 214 12.05 -0.48 0.22
C SER A 214 13.19 0.43 0.68
N ALA A 215 13.33 0.64 1.98
CA ALA A 215 14.52 1.25 2.59
C ALA A 215 14.84 0.52 3.90
N LYS A 216 16.07 0.03 4.04
CA LYS A 216 16.51 -0.76 5.21
C LYS A 216 17.35 0.07 6.16
N GLY A 217 17.23 -0.17 7.46
CA GLY A 217 18.05 0.46 8.49
C GLY A 217 17.89 1.99 8.55
N ILE A 218 16.69 2.50 8.29
CA ILE A 218 16.42 3.92 8.45
C ILE A 218 16.38 4.27 9.95
N PRO A 219 16.91 5.44 10.37
CA PRO A 219 16.82 5.88 11.76
C PRO A 219 15.36 6.01 12.21
N SER A 220 15.01 5.34 13.30
CA SER A 220 13.67 5.37 13.91
C SER A 220 13.68 5.97 15.31
N ILE A 221 14.77 6.65 15.69
CA ILE A 221 14.90 7.37 16.96
C ILE A 221 14.03 8.63 16.93
N GLN A 222 14.01 9.30 15.77
CA GLN A 222 13.11 10.42 15.51
C GLN A 222 11.74 9.89 15.04
N PRO A 223 10.65 10.59 15.36
CA PRO A 223 9.33 10.26 14.83
C PRO A 223 9.32 10.31 13.29
N LEU A 224 8.69 9.32 12.65
CA LEU A 224 8.60 9.24 11.20
C LEU A 224 7.20 9.62 10.73
N HIS A 225 7.10 10.57 9.81
CA HIS A 225 5.84 10.95 9.13
C HIS A 225 5.75 10.27 7.77
N ALA A 226 4.53 9.95 7.34
CA ALA A 226 4.27 9.55 5.97
C ALA A 226 4.45 10.74 5.03
N VAL A 227 4.98 10.48 3.84
CA VAL A 227 5.10 11.44 2.73
C VAL A 227 4.30 10.92 1.55
N VAL A 228 3.48 11.78 0.96
CA VAL A 228 2.73 11.50 -0.28
C VAL A 228 2.93 12.68 -1.23
N ASP A 229 3.53 12.45 -2.38
CA ASP A 229 3.68 13.45 -3.44
C ASP A 229 2.61 13.21 -4.52
N VAL A 230 1.56 14.03 -4.51
CA VAL A 230 0.46 14.00 -5.50
C VAL A 230 0.97 14.55 -6.84
N PHE A 231 1.75 13.72 -7.52
CA PHE A 231 2.59 14.12 -8.65
C PHE A 231 2.01 13.72 -10.01
N ALA A 232 2.23 14.58 -11.01
CA ALA A 232 1.97 14.35 -12.42
C ALA A 232 0.55 13.85 -12.71
N ALA A 233 0.42 12.63 -13.25
CA ALA A 233 -0.85 12.05 -13.67
C ALA A 233 -1.82 11.79 -12.50
N THR A 234 -1.37 11.91 -11.24
CA THR A 234 -2.24 11.76 -10.07
C THR A 234 -2.81 13.11 -9.68
N LYS A 235 -4.15 13.22 -9.65
CA LYS A 235 -4.86 14.47 -9.34
C LYS A 235 -5.34 14.53 -7.90
N CYS A 236 -5.88 13.42 -7.41
CA CYS A 236 -6.51 13.36 -6.11
C CYS A 236 -6.24 12.02 -5.44
N VAL A 237 -5.95 12.07 -4.14
CA VAL A 237 -5.81 10.90 -3.27
C VAL A 237 -6.64 11.08 -2.02
N ARG A 238 -7.10 9.95 -1.46
CA ARG A 238 -7.84 9.92 -0.20
C ARG A 238 -7.26 8.88 0.75
N ILE A 239 -7.10 9.23 2.01
CA ILE A 239 -6.72 8.32 3.08
C ILE A 239 -7.80 7.25 3.27
N VAL A 240 -7.38 5.99 3.35
CA VAL A 240 -8.23 4.85 3.69
C VAL A 240 -7.92 4.45 5.12
N GLN A 241 -8.90 4.62 6.01
CA GLN A 241 -8.76 4.24 7.41
C GLN A 241 -8.67 2.71 7.57
N VAL A 242 -7.61 2.25 8.22
CA VAL A 242 -7.34 0.84 8.49
C VAL A 242 -7.58 0.56 9.96
N GLU A 243 -8.64 -0.18 10.26
CA GLU A 243 -8.96 -0.65 11.61
C GLU A 243 -8.18 -1.93 11.88
N TYR A 244 -7.27 -1.90 12.84
CA TYR A 244 -6.43 -3.06 13.16
C TYR A 244 -7.17 -4.08 14.04
N GLY A 245 -6.93 -5.37 13.80
CA GLY A 245 -7.38 -6.45 14.68
C GLY A 245 -8.72 -7.09 14.33
N PHE A 246 -9.56 -6.46 13.50
CA PHE A 246 -10.83 -7.03 13.07
C PHE A 246 -10.92 -7.06 11.54
N SER A 247 -11.29 -8.24 11.00
CA SER A 247 -11.78 -8.29 9.62
C SER A 247 -13.16 -7.64 9.57
N SER A 248 -13.47 -6.94 8.48
CA SER A 248 -14.83 -6.42 8.29
C SER A 248 -15.89 -7.50 8.48
N LEU A 249 -17.07 -7.11 8.96
CA LEU A 249 -18.24 -8.01 9.04
C LEU A 249 -18.49 -8.69 7.70
N GLN A 250 -18.34 -7.95 6.60
CA GLN A 250 -18.44 -8.48 5.25
C GLN A 250 -17.48 -9.67 5.04
N THR A 251 -16.20 -9.50 5.39
CA THR A 251 -15.18 -10.55 5.29
C THR A 251 -15.49 -11.76 6.16
N LEU A 252 -15.96 -11.52 7.39
CA LEU A 252 -16.36 -12.58 8.31
C LEU A 252 -17.57 -13.37 7.78
N CYS A 253 -18.60 -12.68 7.29
CA CYS A 253 -19.79 -13.30 6.69
C CYS A 253 -19.43 -14.15 5.47
N ARG A 254 -18.58 -13.65 4.57
CA ARG A 254 -18.09 -14.43 3.44
C ARG A 254 -17.36 -15.68 3.87
N LYS A 255 -16.45 -15.59 4.85
CA LYS A 255 -15.72 -16.75 5.37
C LYS A 255 -16.68 -17.79 5.97
N ALA A 256 -17.70 -17.35 6.68
CA ALA A 256 -18.74 -18.23 7.20
C ALA A 256 -19.47 -18.95 6.06
N ILE A 257 -19.90 -18.22 5.03
CA ILE A 257 -20.58 -18.78 3.85
C ILE A 257 -19.67 -19.79 3.11
N GLN A 258 -18.43 -19.40 2.81
CA GLN A 258 -17.46 -20.24 2.10
C GLN A 258 -17.12 -21.53 2.87
N LYS A 259 -17.08 -21.49 4.21
CA LYS A 259 -16.84 -22.67 5.05
C LYS A 259 -17.89 -23.77 4.84
N HIS A 260 -19.12 -23.39 4.48
CA HIS A 260 -20.23 -24.31 4.29
C HIS A 260 -20.48 -24.65 2.82
N ILE A 261 -19.61 -24.21 1.90
CA ILE A 261 -19.80 -24.39 0.46
C ILE A 261 -18.63 -25.16 -0.13
N VAL A 262 -18.94 -26.31 -0.72
CA VAL A 262 -17.96 -27.26 -1.25
C VAL A 262 -17.32 -26.74 -2.54
N HIS A 263 -18.07 -26.01 -3.38
CA HIS A 263 -17.58 -25.50 -4.65
C HIS A 263 -18.07 -24.07 -4.93
N ARG A 264 -17.23 -23.23 -5.53
CA ARG A 264 -17.54 -21.82 -5.86
C ARG A 264 -18.83 -21.65 -6.68
N MET A 265 -19.10 -22.58 -7.59
CA MET A 265 -20.34 -22.58 -8.39
C MET A 265 -21.59 -22.80 -7.53
N ALA A 266 -21.48 -23.50 -6.38
CA ALA A 266 -22.61 -23.69 -5.48
C ALA A 266 -23.05 -22.39 -4.78
N ILE A 267 -22.24 -21.32 -4.84
CA ILE A 267 -22.65 -19.98 -4.40
C ILE A 267 -23.78 -19.43 -5.29
N ASP A 268 -23.84 -19.81 -6.58
CA ASP A 268 -24.95 -19.41 -7.47
C ASP A 268 -26.31 -19.89 -6.98
N TRP A 269 -26.32 -20.98 -6.22
CA TRP A 269 -27.50 -21.70 -5.81
C TRP A 269 -28.04 -21.18 -4.47
N LEU A 270 -27.32 -20.28 -3.81
CA LEU A 270 -27.81 -19.62 -2.61
C LEU A 270 -28.87 -18.58 -2.97
N GLU A 271 -29.87 -18.39 -2.12
CA GLU A 271 -30.85 -17.32 -2.22
C GLU A 271 -30.29 -15.98 -1.67
N LEU A 272 -29.09 -15.60 -2.13
CA LEU A 272 -28.45 -14.33 -1.77
C LEU A 272 -28.62 -13.29 -2.89
N PRO A 273 -28.58 -11.99 -2.58
CA PRO A 273 -28.46 -10.95 -3.61
C PRO A 273 -27.23 -11.17 -4.51
N GLU A 274 -27.32 -10.83 -5.80
CA GLU A 274 -26.25 -11.07 -6.78
C GLU A 274 -24.92 -10.43 -6.37
N ALA A 275 -24.96 -9.24 -5.77
CA ALA A 275 -23.78 -8.57 -5.22
C ALA A 275 -23.10 -9.39 -4.11
N MET A 276 -23.86 -10.09 -3.27
CA MET A 276 -23.32 -10.96 -2.23
C MET A 276 -22.80 -12.29 -2.78
N LYS A 277 -23.46 -12.86 -3.80
CA LYS A 277 -22.95 -14.05 -4.51
C LYS A 277 -21.61 -13.74 -5.17
N HIS A 278 -21.54 -12.61 -5.87
CA HIS A 278 -20.32 -12.12 -6.49
C HIS A 278 -19.21 -11.92 -5.45
N TYR A 279 -19.52 -11.22 -4.37
CA TYR A 279 -18.62 -11.02 -3.24
C TYR A 279 -18.08 -12.33 -2.66
N CYS A 280 -18.94 -13.32 -2.41
CA CYS A 280 -18.52 -14.60 -1.83
C CYS A 280 -17.69 -15.45 -2.81
N LYS A 281 -17.84 -15.22 -4.12
CA LYS A 281 -17.11 -15.95 -5.15
C LYS A 281 -15.75 -15.34 -5.44
N TYR A 282 -15.69 -14.03 -5.67
CA TYR A 282 -14.56 -13.39 -6.33
C TYR A 282 -13.66 -12.59 -5.39
N GLU A 283 -14.17 -12.22 -4.21
CA GLU A 283 -13.43 -11.45 -3.22
C GLU A 283 -13.03 -12.33 -2.04
#